data_AF-A0A1J0R9E2-F1
#
_entry.id   AF-A0A1J0R9E2-F1
#
_cell.length_a   1.000
_cell.length_b   1.000
_cell.length_c   1.000
_cell.angle_alpha   90.00
_cell.angle_beta   90.00
_cell.angle_gamma   90.00
#
_symmetry.space_group_name_H-M   'P 1'
#
loop_
_entity.id
_entity.type
_entity.pdbx_description
1 polymer ?
#
loop_
_entity_poly.entity_id
_entity_poly.type
_entity_poly.pdbx_seq_one_letter_code
_entity_poly.pdbx_strand_id
1 'polypeptide(L)'
;LQHLLKLQIATLSGDKALAKAAVPVKGAAGAILDQCEAKLRDAQKKFDTAARIAAKVEKTYSIMQNFVEATSQLKLTADNSGYFKENAATTKTLEKVDKSNCDEPTEEGRGADITDKTAGDEPDIKKFKLKTKTQIKCSSVTSPTTCHNAAISNGGWIEIDISHTTQDVADTTATANTQTHTQTMDFGNDINLLDDNTTNLNAALKNLKNSEPTAACEAKITDYRTTSTVGLFKRLAIKALLQKIDNEKGNNTSDQLRNSPKYFIRRRRQKLQQSSV
;
A
#
# COMPACT_ATOMS: atom_id res chain seq x y z
N LEU A 1 24.10 0.99 20.92
CA LEU A 1 25.19 -0.01 20.86
C LEU A 1 26.49 0.41 21.59
N GLN A 2 27.05 1.60 21.33
CA GLN A 2 28.36 2.02 21.89
C GLN A 2 28.48 1.88 23.42
N HIS A 3 27.42 2.17 24.17
CA HIS A 3 27.41 2.01 25.63
C HIS A 3 27.38 0.55 26.10
N LEU A 4 26.77 -0.37 25.33
CA LEU A 4 26.81 -1.80 25.61
C LEU A 4 28.23 -2.35 25.42
N LEU A 5 28.91 -1.93 24.35
CA LEU A 5 30.33 -2.24 24.14
C LEU A 5 31.21 -1.69 25.26
N LYS A 6 31.04 -0.42 25.65
CA LYS A 6 31.76 0.18 26.79
C LYS A 6 31.54 -0.62 28.08
N LEU A 7 30.30 -1.06 28.33
CA LEU A 7 29.98 -1.91 29.48
C LEU A 7 30.64 -3.30 29.35
N GLN A 8 30.63 -3.92 28.18
CA GLN A 8 31.31 -5.20 27.94
C GLN A 8 32.82 -5.10 28.17
N ILE A 9 33.47 -4.06 27.63
CA ILE A 9 34.90 -3.80 27.83
C ILE A 9 35.19 -3.58 29.32
N ALA A 10 34.41 -2.75 30.02
CA ALA A 10 34.59 -2.49 31.45
C ALA A 10 34.37 -3.74 32.33
N THR A 11 33.53 -4.68 31.91
CA THR A 11 33.38 -5.96 32.63
C THR A 11 34.50 -6.95 32.34
N LEU A 12 35.18 -6.82 31.20
CA LEU A 12 36.32 -7.65 30.81
C LEU A 12 37.63 -7.14 31.45
N SER A 13 37.70 -5.86 31.82
CA SER A 13 38.86 -5.25 32.48
C SER A 13 39.06 -5.64 33.97
N GLY A 14 38.49 -6.75 34.42
CA GLY A 14 38.91 -7.45 35.65
C GLY A 14 38.08 -7.21 36.93
N ASP A 15 37.14 -6.27 36.98
CA ASP A 15 36.30 -6.07 38.18
C ASP A 15 35.13 -7.08 38.22
N LYS A 16 35.27 -8.12 39.05
CA LYS A 16 34.24 -9.17 39.26
C LYS A 16 32.92 -8.62 39.80
N ALA A 17 32.95 -7.57 40.63
CA ALA A 17 31.74 -6.97 41.19
C ALA A 17 30.99 -6.16 40.11
N LEU A 18 31.72 -5.43 39.28
CA LEU A 18 31.18 -4.74 38.11
C LEU A 18 30.65 -5.71 37.06
N ALA A 19 31.38 -6.81 36.79
CA ALA A 19 30.94 -7.89 35.91
C ALA A 19 29.60 -8.48 36.37
N LYS A 20 29.48 -8.80 37.66
CA LYS A 20 28.23 -9.33 38.25
C LYS A 20 27.07 -8.33 38.18
N ALA A 21 27.34 -7.05 38.41
CA ALA A 21 26.33 -6.00 38.36
C ALA A 21 25.88 -5.63 36.93
N ALA A 22 26.70 -5.93 35.92
CA ALA A 22 26.39 -5.68 34.52
C ALA A 22 25.56 -6.78 33.86
N VAL A 23 25.54 -8.02 34.40
CA VAL A 23 24.78 -9.15 33.83
C VAL A 23 23.30 -8.81 33.56
N PRO A 24 22.54 -8.19 34.49
CA PRO A 24 21.13 -7.88 34.27
C PRO A 24 20.93 -6.83 33.18
N VAL A 25 21.83 -5.83 33.11
CA VAL A 25 21.80 -4.77 32.11
C VAL A 25 22.11 -5.33 30.72
N LYS A 26 23.11 -6.21 30.60
CA LYS A 26 23.45 -6.89 29.33
C LYS A 26 22.32 -7.79 28.84
N GLY A 27 21.71 -8.57 29.74
CA GLY A 27 20.56 -9.41 29.37
C GLY A 27 19.35 -8.60 28.94
N ALA A 28 19.02 -7.52 29.67
CA ALA A 28 17.95 -6.60 29.27
C ALA A 28 18.23 -5.96 27.91
N ALA A 29 19.47 -5.54 27.66
CA ALA A 29 19.90 -4.98 26.38
C ALA A 29 19.73 -5.97 25.23
N GLY A 30 20.14 -7.24 25.43
CA GLY A 30 19.92 -8.30 24.45
C GLY A 30 18.45 -8.48 24.14
N ALA A 31 17.60 -8.62 25.16
CA ALA A 31 16.16 -8.76 24.96
C ALA A 31 15.50 -7.56 24.26
N ILE A 32 15.96 -6.33 24.54
CA ILE A 32 15.50 -5.12 23.83
C ILE A 32 15.91 -5.16 22.35
N LEU A 33 17.16 -5.54 22.05
CA LEU A 33 17.65 -5.65 20.69
C LEU A 33 16.90 -6.74 19.90
N ASP A 34 16.67 -7.91 20.51
CA ASP A 34 15.93 -9.00 19.89
C ASP A 34 14.48 -8.59 19.58
N GLN A 35 13.84 -7.84 20.48
CA GLN A 35 12.48 -7.31 20.26
C GLN A 35 12.45 -6.27 19.14
N CYS A 36 13.41 -5.35 19.10
CA CYS A 36 13.56 -4.39 18.02
C CYS A 36 13.78 -5.09 16.68
N GLU A 37 14.69 -6.07 16.62
CA GLU A 37 14.96 -6.85 15.40
C GLU A 37 13.71 -7.59 14.92
N ALA A 38 12.97 -8.24 15.83
CA ALA A 38 11.74 -8.94 15.48
C ALA A 38 10.69 -7.98 14.89
N LYS A 39 10.55 -6.76 15.47
CA LYS A 39 9.62 -5.73 14.96
C LYS A 39 10.06 -5.16 13.62
N LEU A 40 11.35 -4.92 13.41
CA LEU A 40 11.89 -4.50 12.11
C LEU A 40 11.67 -5.57 11.03
N ARG A 41 11.88 -6.85 11.35
CA ARG A 41 11.62 -7.95 10.42
C ARG A 41 10.14 -8.07 10.06
N ASP A 42 9.24 -7.86 11.03
CA ASP A 42 7.79 -7.82 10.78
C ASP A 42 7.38 -6.63 9.89
N ALA A 43 7.91 -5.44 10.18
CA ALA A 43 7.69 -4.25 9.36
C ALA A 43 8.20 -4.44 7.92
N GLN A 44 9.38 -5.03 7.73
CA GLN A 44 9.93 -5.34 6.41
C GLN A 44 9.01 -6.27 5.61
N LYS A 45 8.49 -7.33 6.23
CA LYS A 45 7.55 -8.26 5.56
C LYS A 45 6.28 -7.56 5.10
N LYS A 46 5.76 -6.63 5.92
CA LYS A 46 4.59 -5.81 5.57
C LYS A 46 4.91 -4.86 4.41
N PHE A 47 6.09 -4.24 4.44
CA PHE A 47 6.57 -3.39 3.35
C PHE A 47 6.66 -4.16 2.04
N ASP A 48 7.34 -5.32 2.04
CA ASP A 48 7.48 -6.15 0.84
C ASP A 48 6.13 -6.61 0.28
N THR A 49 5.15 -6.85 1.16
CA THR A 49 3.79 -7.22 0.76
C THR A 49 3.06 -6.05 0.10
N ALA A 50 3.10 -4.86 0.71
CA ALA A 50 2.53 -3.65 0.13
C ALA A 50 3.18 -3.31 -1.22
N ALA A 51 4.51 -3.38 -1.32
CA ALA A 51 5.26 -3.11 -2.54
C ALA A 51 4.87 -4.05 -3.70
N ARG A 52 4.70 -5.35 -3.42
CA ARG A 52 4.25 -6.32 -4.43
C ARG A 52 2.85 -6.04 -4.95
N ILE A 53 1.93 -5.63 -4.07
CA ILE A 53 0.56 -5.29 -4.48
C ILE A 53 0.55 -3.96 -5.24
N ALA A 54 1.32 -2.97 -4.78
CA ALA A 54 1.50 -1.69 -5.46
C ALA A 54 1.97 -1.86 -6.90
N ALA A 55 2.99 -2.68 -7.13
CA ALA A 55 3.49 -2.96 -8.48
C ALA A 55 2.43 -3.61 -9.40
N LYS A 56 1.49 -4.40 -8.85
CA LYS A 56 0.36 -4.94 -9.63
C LYS A 56 -0.62 -3.84 -10.00
N VAL A 57 -1.02 -3.03 -9.03
CA VAL A 57 -1.95 -1.90 -9.23
C VAL A 57 -1.40 -0.90 -10.24
N GLU A 58 -0.12 -0.52 -10.10
CA GLU A 58 0.59 0.38 -11.02
C GLU A 58 0.58 -0.16 -12.46
N LYS A 59 0.96 -1.43 -12.66
CA LYS A 59 0.94 -2.06 -13.98
C LYS A 59 -0.46 -2.09 -14.58
N THR A 60 -1.48 -2.40 -13.76
CA THR A 60 -2.86 -2.40 -14.23
C THR A 60 -3.32 -1.01 -14.64
N TYR A 61 -2.98 0.04 -13.89
CA TYR A 61 -3.28 1.41 -14.28
C TYR A 61 -2.60 1.82 -15.59
N SER A 62 -1.33 1.45 -15.78
CA SER A 62 -0.65 1.67 -17.05
C SER A 62 -1.35 0.98 -18.22
N ILE A 63 -1.82 -0.26 -18.04
CA ILE A 63 -2.60 -0.98 -19.04
C ILE A 63 -3.92 -0.24 -19.33
N MET A 64 -4.64 0.17 -18.28
CA MET A 64 -5.91 0.90 -18.41
C MET A 64 -5.74 2.20 -19.19
N GLN A 65 -4.68 2.97 -18.91
CA GLN A 65 -4.38 4.22 -19.62
C GLN A 65 -4.22 3.98 -21.12
N ASN A 66 -3.45 2.96 -21.50
CA ASN A 66 -3.25 2.65 -22.92
C ASN A 66 -4.55 2.23 -23.63
N PHE A 67 -5.53 1.67 -22.91
CA PHE A 67 -6.83 1.32 -23.48
C PHE A 67 -7.75 2.52 -23.68
N VAL A 68 -7.68 3.54 -22.81
CA VAL A 68 -8.51 4.76 -22.94
C VAL A 68 -8.14 5.55 -24.20
N GLU A 69 -6.87 5.48 -24.61
CA GLU A 69 -6.38 6.15 -25.82
C GLU A 69 -6.67 5.34 -27.11
N ALA A 70 -6.96 4.04 -27.00
CA ALA A 70 -7.18 3.18 -28.14
C ALA A 70 -8.67 3.12 -28.54
N THR A 71 -8.94 3.47 -29.79
CA THR A 71 -10.26 3.33 -30.41
C THR A 71 -10.26 2.31 -31.54
N SER A 72 -11.41 1.71 -31.80
CA SER A 72 -11.60 0.75 -32.88
C SER A 72 -12.85 1.10 -33.64
N GLN A 73 -12.78 1.08 -34.97
CA GLN A 73 -13.88 1.45 -35.84
C GLN A 73 -14.08 0.40 -36.92
N LEU A 74 -15.34 0.01 -37.11
CA LEU A 74 -15.79 -0.81 -38.23
C LEU A 74 -16.97 -0.12 -38.90
N LYS A 75 -16.84 0.17 -40.20
CA LYS A 75 -17.94 0.65 -41.04
C LYS A 75 -18.23 -0.35 -42.15
N LEU A 76 -19.47 -0.81 -42.21
CA LEU A 76 -20.00 -1.63 -43.28
C LEU A 76 -20.90 -0.77 -44.17
N THR A 77 -20.69 -0.81 -45.48
CA THR A 77 -21.52 -0.10 -46.47
C THR A 77 -22.13 -1.10 -47.43
N ALA A 78 -23.45 -1.00 -47.61
CA ALA A 78 -24.19 -1.83 -48.54
C ALA A 78 -23.87 -1.45 -49.98
N ASP A 79 -23.74 -2.45 -50.84
CA ASP A 79 -23.49 -2.24 -52.25
C ASP A 79 -24.77 -1.83 -53.00
N ASN A 80 -24.67 -1.71 -54.34
CA ASN A 80 -25.79 -1.31 -55.18
C ASN A 80 -27.02 -2.23 -55.11
N SER A 81 -26.86 -3.46 -54.63
CA SER A 81 -27.96 -4.42 -54.43
C SER A 81 -28.58 -4.35 -53.03
N GLY A 82 -28.10 -3.46 -52.16
CA GLY A 82 -28.55 -3.34 -50.77
C GLY A 82 -27.98 -4.42 -49.86
N TYR A 83 -27.01 -5.22 -50.33
CA TYR A 83 -26.37 -6.28 -49.57
C TYR A 83 -24.95 -5.88 -49.14
N PHE A 84 -24.51 -6.35 -47.98
CA PHE A 84 -23.11 -6.27 -47.57
C PHE A 84 -22.32 -7.42 -48.22
N LYS A 85 -21.50 -7.10 -49.23
CA LYS A 85 -20.67 -8.08 -49.96
C LYS A 85 -19.22 -8.12 -49.44
N GLU A 86 -18.35 -8.90 -50.07
CA GLU A 86 -16.96 -9.16 -49.64
C GLU A 86 -16.11 -7.90 -49.37
N ASN A 87 -16.45 -6.75 -49.96
CA ASN A 87 -15.77 -5.46 -49.74
C ASN A 87 -16.62 -4.43 -48.98
N ALA A 88 -17.65 -4.87 -48.25
CA ALA A 88 -18.54 -3.99 -47.51
C ALA A 88 -17.84 -3.25 -46.36
N ALA A 89 -16.75 -3.80 -45.82
CA ALA A 89 -15.94 -3.15 -44.79
C ALA A 89 -15.15 -1.97 -45.39
N THR A 90 -15.80 -0.81 -45.43
CA THR A 90 -15.25 0.44 -45.98
C THR A 90 -14.30 1.14 -45.02
N THR A 91 -14.51 0.96 -43.71
CA THR A 91 -13.55 1.37 -42.68
C THR A 91 -13.28 0.20 -41.74
N LYS A 92 -12.00 -0.08 -41.48
CA LYS A 92 -11.55 -1.09 -40.51
C LYS A 92 -10.29 -0.57 -39.83
N THR A 93 -10.45 -0.10 -38.61
CA THR A 93 -9.34 0.42 -37.80
C THR A 93 -9.38 -0.26 -36.46
N LEU A 94 -8.27 -0.90 -36.10
CA LEU A 94 -7.97 -1.28 -34.73
C LEU A 94 -6.76 -0.43 -34.36
N GLU A 95 -6.96 0.60 -33.53
CA GLU A 95 -5.82 1.39 -33.10
C GLU A 95 -4.86 0.55 -32.26
N LYS A 96 -3.59 0.93 -32.32
CA LYS A 96 -2.58 0.32 -31.49
C LYS A 96 -2.77 0.80 -30.07
N VAL A 97 -2.65 -0.13 -29.13
CA VAL A 97 -2.48 0.17 -27.73
C VAL A 97 -1.00 0.54 -27.54
N ASP A 98 -0.67 1.79 -27.85
CA ASP A 98 0.69 2.31 -27.67
C ASP A 98 0.96 2.65 -26.20
N LYS A 99 2.24 2.72 -25.85
CA LYS A 99 2.63 3.10 -24.50
C LYS A 99 2.32 4.57 -24.28
N SER A 100 1.33 4.84 -23.45
CA SER A 100 1.10 6.15 -22.84
C SER A 100 2.04 6.32 -21.66
N ASN A 101 2.67 7.50 -21.54
CA ASN A 101 3.33 7.87 -20.30
C ASN A 101 2.27 8.56 -19.42
N CYS A 102 2.19 8.17 -18.16
CA CYS A 102 1.46 8.99 -17.20
C CYS A 102 2.19 10.32 -17.07
N ASP A 103 1.48 11.43 -17.26
CA ASP A 103 2.01 12.74 -16.90
C ASP A 103 2.39 12.77 -15.41
N GLU A 104 3.37 13.59 -15.06
CA GLU A 104 3.67 13.81 -13.66
C GLU A 104 2.41 14.30 -12.94
N PRO A 105 2.12 13.80 -11.73
CA PRO A 105 0.99 14.28 -10.97
C PRO A 105 1.12 15.79 -10.79
N THR A 106 0.07 16.51 -11.16
CA THR A 106 -0.07 17.94 -10.86
C THR A 106 0.02 18.16 -9.35
N GLU A 107 0.28 19.39 -8.90
CA GLU A 107 0.30 19.72 -7.46
C GLU A 107 -1.01 19.33 -6.75
N GLU A 108 -2.13 19.27 -7.47
CA GLU A 108 -3.43 18.77 -6.98
C GLU A 108 -3.54 17.23 -6.92
N GLY A 109 -2.73 16.54 -7.73
CA GLY A 109 -2.60 15.08 -7.75
C GLY A 109 -1.53 14.54 -6.80
N ARG A 110 -0.63 15.40 -6.31
CA ARG A 110 0.26 15.06 -5.19
C ARG A 110 -0.60 14.97 -3.93
N GLY A 111 -0.73 13.77 -3.39
CA GLY A 111 -1.22 13.60 -2.03
C GLY A 111 -0.42 14.45 -1.05
N ALA A 112 -1.01 14.80 0.09
CA ALA A 112 -0.31 15.54 1.14
C ALA A 112 1.01 14.85 1.49
N ASP A 113 2.05 15.64 1.77
CA ASP A 113 3.36 15.11 2.19
C ASP A 113 3.18 14.09 3.31
N ILE A 114 3.74 12.90 3.11
CA ILE A 114 3.72 11.83 4.10
C ILE A 114 4.73 12.19 5.18
N THR A 115 4.22 12.54 6.35
CA THR A 115 4.99 12.79 7.57
C THR A 115 4.61 11.74 8.63
N ASP A 116 5.38 11.65 9.71
CA ASP A 116 5.07 10.78 10.85
C ASP A 116 3.67 11.03 11.44
N LYS A 117 3.09 12.22 11.22
CA LYS A 117 1.75 12.60 11.69
C LYS A 117 0.65 12.32 10.67
N THR A 118 0.94 12.47 9.38
CA THR A 118 -0.05 12.39 8.29
C THR A 118 -0.09 11.01 7.63
N ALA A 119 0.90 10.15 7.90
CA ALA A 119 0.96 8.80 7.34
C ALA A 119 -0.31 7.98 7.66
N GLY A 120 -0.90 8.15 8.84
CA GLY A 120 -2.13 7.46 9.25
C GLY A 120 -3.40 7.94 8.54
N ASP A 121 -3.39 9.15 7.99
CA ASP A 121 -4.57 9.85 7.46
C ASP A 121 -4.59 9.90 5.92
N GLU A 122 -3.67 9.20 5.26
CA GLU A 122 -3.64 9.16 3.79
C GLU A 122 -4.94 8.54 3.27
N PRO A 123 -5.61 9.20 2.30
CA PRO A 123 -6.84 8.69 1.74
C PRO A 123 -6.60 7.36 1.02
N ASP A 124 -7.63 6.52 1.05
CA ASP A 124 -7.66 5.29 0.27
C ASP A 124 -7.49 5.59 -1.23
N ILE A 125 -6.76 4.72 -1.93
CA ILE A 125 -6.66 4.77 -3.38
C ILE A 125 -8.07 4.62 -3.96
N LYS A 126 -8.48 5.59 -4.78
CA LYS A 126 -9.81 5.60 -5.41
C LYS A 126 -9.93 4.43 -6.38
N LYS A 127 -11.04 3.69 -6.24
CA LYS A 127 -11.42 2.66 -7.20
C LYS A 127 -11.99 3.35 -8.44
N PHE A 128 -11.47 3.02 -9.60
CA PHE A 128 -12.11 3.32 -10.87
C PHE A 128 -12.10 2.07 -11.74
N LYS A 129 -13.17 1.87 -12.50
CA LYS A 129 -13.29 0.76 -13.44
C LYS A 129 -13.11 1.30 -14.84
N LEU A 130 -12.38 0.55 -15.66
CA LEU A 130 -12.40 0.77 -17.10
C LEU A 130 -13.72 0.19 -17.63
N LYS A 131 -14.35 0.86 -18.58
CA LYS A 131 -15.54 0.38 -19.26
C LYS A 131 -15.30 0.38 -20.76
N THR A 132 -15.77 -0.66 -21.44
CA THR A 132 -15.90 -0.59 -22.89
C THR A 132 -17.13 0.25 -23.20
N LYS A 133 -16.96 1.22 -24.10
CA LYS A 133 -18.05 1.98 -24.71
C LYS A 133 -18.17 1.54 -26.16
N THR A 134 -19.32 0.98 -26.51
CA THR A 134 -19.69 0.68 -27.89
C THR A 134 -20.68 1.73 -28.36
N GLN A 135 -20.41 2.32 -29.51
CA GLN A 135 -21.28 3.29 -30.16
C GLN A 135 -21.67 2.74 -31.52
N ILE A 136 -22.96 2.76 -31.83
CA ILE A 136 -23.48 2.29 -33.11
C ILE A 136 -24.21 3.44 -33.79
N LYS A 137 -23.89 3.67 -35.06
CA LYS A 137 -24.64 4.52 -35.97
C LYS A 137 -25.03 3.71 -37.20
N CYS A 138 -26.08 4.16 -37.88
CA CYS A 138 -26.45 3.55 -39.14
C CYS A 138 -27.28 4.51 -40.01
N SER A 139 -27.22 4.32 -41.32
CA SER A 139 -28.02 5.04 -42.31
C SER A 139 -28.63 4.09 -43.33
N SER A 140 -29.91 4.30 -43.64
CA SER A 140 -30.61 3.62 -44.73
C SER A 140 -30.51 4.33 -46.09
N VAL A 141 -29.86 5.51 -46.14
CA VAL A 141 -29.82 6.52 -47.23
C VAL A 141 -31.17 7.06 -47.73
N THR A 142 -32.30 6.51 -47.31
CA THR A 142 -33.64 7.03 -47.61
C THR A 142 -34.00 8.17 -46.66
N SER A 143 -34.84 9.12 -47.06
CA SER A 143 -35.31 10.19 -46.16
C SER A 143 -36.55 9.73 -45.38
N PRO A 144 -36.56 9.77 -44.03
CA PRO A 144 -35.47 10.13 -43.13
C PRO A 144 -34.43 8.99 -43.00
N THR A 145 -33.15 9.35 -42.92
CA THR A 145 -31.99 8.43 -42.90
C THR A 145 -31.89 7.70 -41.56
N THR A 146 -32.76 6.71 -41.35
CA THR A 146 -32.84 5.90 -40.13
C THR A 146 -32.89 4.41 -40.48
N CYS A 147 -32.37 3.53 -39.60
CA CYS A 147 -32.47 2.07 -39.80
C CYS A 147 -33.45 1.39 -38.85
N HIS A 148 -34.22 2.17 -38.09
CA HIS A 148 -35.16 1.64 -37.12
C HIS A 148 -36.37 0.96 -37.79
N ASN A 149 -36.85 1.51 -38.92
CA ASN A 149 -38.02 1.02 -39.67
C ASN A 149 -37.80 0.96 -41.19
N ALA A 150 -36.56 1.12 -41.65
CA ALA A 150 -36.21 1.08 -43.07
C ALA A 150 -35.09 0.07 -43.29
N ALA A 151 -35.20 -0.68 -44.38
CA ALA A 151 -34.12 -1.53 -44.85
C ALA A 151 -32.91 -0.68 -45.24
N ILE A 152 -31.71 -1.19 -44.98
CA ILE A 152 -30.48 -0.57 -45.47
C ILE A 152 -30.45 -0.78 -46.99
N SER A 153 -30.56 0.32 -47.73
CA SER A 153 -30.58 0.31 -49.19
C SER A 153 -29.19 0.66 -49.77
N ASN A 154 -29.09 0.78 -51.09
CA ASN A 154 -27.83 1.06 -51.79
C ASN A 154 -27.06 2.24 -51.16
N GLY A 155 -25.83 2.00 -50.70
CA GLY A 155 -24.99 3.04 -50.08
C GLY A 155 -25.32 3.35 -48.61
N GLY A 156 -26.35 2.70 -48.06
CA GLY A 156 -26.60 2.66 -46.63
C GLY A 156 -25.48 1.96 -45.86
N TRP A 157 -25.38 2.23 -44.56
CA TRP A 157 -24.23 1.79 -43.77
C TRP A 157 -24.57 1.53 -42.30
N ILE A 158 -23.72 0.73 -41.66
CA ILE A 158 -23.66 0.53 -40.20
C ILE A 158 -22.23 0.85 -39.77
N GLU A 159 -22.08 1.64 -38.73
CA GLU A 159 -20.80 2.05 -38.16
C GLU A 159 -20.79 1.68 -36.68
N ILE A 160 -19.73 1.01 -36.25
CA ILE A 160 -19.51 0.59 -34.87
C ILE A 160 -18.17 1.18 -34.44
N ASP A 161 -18.20 2.00 -33.41
CA ASP A 161 -17.02 2.52 -32.73
C ASP A 161 -16.93 1.88 -31.34
N ILE A 162 -15.76 1.33 -31.01
CA ILE A 162 -15.45 0.78 -29.70
C ILE A 162 -14.34 1.64 -29.09
N SER A 163 -14.57 2.14 -27.89
CA SER A 163 -13.59 2.90 -27.10
C SER A 163 -13.62 2.43 -25.65
N HIS A 164 -12.69 2.94 -24.84
CA HIS A 164 -12.68 2.68 -23.40
C HIS A 164 -12.76 3.97 -22.61
N THR A 165 -13.48 3.94 -21.49
CA THR A 165 -13.68 5.11 -20.64
C THR A 165 -13.72 4.72 -19.18
N THR A 166 -13.46 5.68 -18.29
CA THR A 166 -13.66 5.54 -16.84
C THR A 166 -15.01 6.11 -16.39
N GLN A 167 -15.74 6.77 -17.29
CA GLN A 167 -17.07 7.33 -17.04
C GLN A 167 -18.15 6.25 -17.21
N ASP A 168 -19.31 6.48 -16.60
CA ASP A 168 -20.48 5.64 -16.84
C ASP A 168 -20.96 5.76 -18.30
N VAL A 169 -21.32 4.61 -18.88
CA VAL A 169 -21.87 4.53 -20.23
C VAL A 169 -23.36 4.19 -20.09
N ALA A 170 -24.22 5.14 -20.42
CA ALA A 170 -25.66 4.91 -20.46
C ALA A 170 -26.02 4.01 -21.65
N ASP A 171 -26.92 3.06 -21.44
CA ASP A 171 -27.52 2.29 -22.53
C ASP A 171 -28.64 3.12 -23.18
N THR A 172 -28.43 3.54 -24.42
CA THR A 172 -29.39 4.31 -25.22
C THR A 172 -30.01 3.49 -26.35
N THR A 173 -29.74 2.19 -26.42
CA THR A 173 -30.19 1.32 -27.53
C THR A 173 -31.71 1.23 -27.62
N ALA A 174 -32.42 1.24 -26.49
CA ALA A 174 -33.88 1.15 -26.43
C ALA A 174 -34.60 2.44 -26.85
N THR A 175 -33.94 3.60 -26.82
CA THR A 175 -34.54 4.91 -27.10
C THR A 175 -34.15 5.47 -28.46
N ALA A 176 -33.25 4.81 -29.18
CA ALA A 176 -32.82 5.21 -30.51
C ALA A 176 -33.86 4.86 -31.59
N ASN A 177 -34.75 5.81 -31.88
CA ASN A 177 -35.85 5.63 -32.82
C ASN A 177 -35.81 6.59 -34.03
N THR A 178 -34.98 7.63 -33.99
CA THR A 178 -34.87 8.66 -35.04
C THR A 178 -33.41 9.07 -35.26
N GLN A 179 -33.10 9.53 -36.48
CA GLN A 179 -31.79 10.09 -36.86
C GLN A 179 -30.56 9.20 -36.51
N THR A 180 -30.68 7.89 -36.67
CA THR A 180 -29.60 6.92 -36.33
C THR A 180 -28.30 7.12 -37.13
N HIS A 181 -28.31 7.97 -38.17
CA HIS A 181 -27.15 8.34 -38.96
C HIS A 181 -26.32 9.46 -38.33
N THR A 182 -26.89 10.25 -37.42
CA THR A 182 -26.22 11.34 -36.68
C THR A 182 -26.14 11.09 -35.19
N GLN A 183 -27.10 10.36 -34.61
CA GLN A 183 -27.12 10.02 -33.18
C GLN A 183 -26.59 8.60 -32.95
N THR A 184 -25.76 8.43 -31.91
CA THR A 184 -25.22 7.13 -31.53
C THR A 184 -26.16 6.38 -30.59
N MET A 185 -26.27 5.09 -30.81
CA MET A 185 -26.71 4.11 -29.82
C MET A 185 -25.49 3.69 -29.00
N ASP A 186 -25.48 4.03 -27.73
CA ASP A 186 -24.38 3.75 -26.83
C ASP A 186 -24.78 2.61 -25.89
N PHE A 187 -23.85 1.70 -25.60
CA PHE A 187 -23.93 0.77 -24.47
C PHE A 187 -22.52 0.39 -24.03
N GLY A 188 -22.39 -0.16 -22.84
CA GLY A 188 -21.08 -0.51 -22.31
C GLY A 188 -21.11 -1.56 -21.23
N ASN A 189 -19.94 -2.12 -20.96
CA ASN A 189 -19.73 -3.12 -19.91
C ASN A 189 -18.49 -2.76 -19.09
N ASP A 190 -18.53 -3.09 -17.80
CA ASP A 190 -17.38 -2.95 -16.91
C ASP A 190 -16.27 -3.94 -17.32
N ILE A 191 -15.04 -3.43 -17.44
CA ILE A 191 -13.82 -4.23 -17.50
C ILE A 191 -13.15 -4.16 -16.12
N ASN A 192 -13.27 -5.25 -15.37
CA ASN A 192 -12.66 -5.36 -14.05
C ASN A 192 -11.20 -5.83 -14.14
N LEU A 193 -10.27 -4.92 -14.44
CA LEU A 193 -8.82 -5.24 -14.50
C LEU A 193 -8.14 -5.19 -13.12
N LEU A 194 -8.66 -4.36 -12.20
CA LEU A 194 -8.07 -4.16 -10.89
C LEU A 194 -8.53 -5.21 -9.88
N ASP A 195 -9.70 -5.81 -10.09
CA ASP A 195 -10.31 -6.73 -9.13
C ASP A 195 -10.27 -6.17 -7.70
N ASP A 196 -9.89 -6.98 -6.71
CA ASP A 196 -9.71 -6.52 -5.33
C ASP A 196 -8.32 -5.91 -5.05
N ASN A 197 -7.45 -5.73 -6.05
CA ASN A 197 -6.07 -5.30 -5.81
C ASN A 197 -5.97 -3.93 -5.14
N THR A 198 -6.84 -2.97 -5.46
CA THR A 198 -6.86 -1.66 -4.79
C THR A 198 -7.31 -1.78 -3.33
N THR A 199 -8.32 -2.63 -3.05
CA THR A 199 -8.75 -2.92 -1.67
C THR A 199 -7.61 -3.56 -0.87
N ASN A 200 -6.95 -4.56 -1.46
CA ASN A 200 -5.84 -5.28 -0.86
C ASN A 200 -4.63 -4.36 -0.62
N LEU A 201 -4.38 -3.41 -1.53
CA LEU A 201 -3.32 -2.42 -1.38
C LEU A 201 -3.61 -1.47 -0.22
N ASN A 202 -4.82 -0.90 -0.15
CA ASN A 202 -5.22 -0.03 0.96
C ASN A 202 -5.09 -0.76 2.31
N ALA A 203 -5.53 -2.02 2.37
CA ALA A 203 -5.38 -2.84 3.57
C ALA A 203 -3.90 -3.12 3.93
N ALA A 204 -3.05 -3.41 2.94
CA ALA A 204 -1.63 -3.63 3.16
C ALA A 204 -0.90 -2.36 3.61
N LEU A 205 -1.21 -1.21 3.02
CA LEU A 205 -0.68 0.09 3.42
C LEU A 205 -1.11 0.44 4.85
N LYS A 206 -2.38 0.23 5.20
CA LYS A 206 -2.87 0.41 6.57
C LYS A 206 -2.16 -0.49 7.58
N ASN A 207 -1.93 -1.75 7.24
CA ASN A 207 -1.18 -2.67 8.09
C ASN A 207 0.29 -2.29 8.26
N LEU A 208 0.92 -1.75 7.21
CA LEU A 208 2.29 -1.25 7.26
C LEU A 208 2.39 -0.02 8.18
N LYS A 209 1.46 0.93 8.06
CA LYS A 209 1.38 2.13 8.90
C LYS A 209 1.24 1.78 10.39
N ASN A 210 0.43 0.79 10.71
CA ASN A 210 0.21 0.32 12.08
C ASN A 210 1.35 -0.55 12.65
N SER A 211 2.46 -0.74 11.94
CA SER A 211 3.54 -1.64 12.41
C SER A 211 4.44 -1.05 13.51
N GLU A 212 4.42 0.29 13.71
CA GLU A 212 5.16 1.07 14.73
C GLU A 212 6.43 0.38 15.30
N PRO A 213 7.45 0.09 14.47
CA PRO A 213 8.65 -0.60 14.94
C PRO A 213 9.51 0.30 15.86
N THR A 214 9.34 1.62 15.76
CA THR A 214 10.12 2.64 16.48
C THR A 214 10.00 2.50 17.99
N ALA A 215 8.81 2.27 18.55
CA ALA A 215 8.62 2.15 19.99
C ALA A 215 9.46 1.02 20.63
N ALA A 216 9.62 -0.11 19.94
CA ALA A 216 10.46 -1.21 20.41
C ALA A 216 11.96 -0.90 20.30
N CYS A 217 12.34 -0.09 19.30
CA CYS A 217 13.73 0.27 19.03
C CYS A 217 14.21 1.53 19.76
N GLU A 218 13.30 2.39 20.22
CA GLU A 218 13.57 3.60 21.01
C GLU A 218 13.96 3.30 22.46
N ALA A 219 13.72 2.07 22.92
CA ALA A 219 14.08 1.64 24.27
C ALA A 219 15.59 1.81 24.50
N LYS A 220 15.96 2.88 25.22
CA LYS A 220 17.35 3.22 25.50
C LYS A 220 17.95 2.19 26.46
N ILE A 221 18.90 1.40 25.96
CA ILE A 221 19.71 0.46 26.76
C ILE A 221 20.44 1.16 27.93
N THR A 222 20.64 2.48 27.82
CA THR A 222 21.26 3.31 28.86
C THR A 222 20.29 3.83 29.91
N ASP A 223 18.99 3.79 29.66
CA ASP A 223 17.98 4.25 30.61
C ASP A 223 17.59 3.10 31.56
N TYR A 224 17.83 3.33 32.84
CA TYR A 224 17.47 2.40 33.91
C TYR A 224 15.96 2.17 33.97
N ARG A 225 15.14 3.18 33.66
CA ARG A 225 13.68 3.08 33.71
C ARG A 225 13.16 2.09 32.68
N THR A 226 13.78 2.05 31.51
CA THR A 226 13.41 1.13 30.40
C THR A 226 14.02 -0.25 30.58
N THR A 227 15.27 -0.33 31.04
CA THR A 227 15.94 -1.64 31.23
C THR A 227 15.41 -2.40 32.45
N SER A 228 15.05 -1.71 33.54
CA SER A 228 14.58 -2.37 34.77
C SER A 228 13.16 -2.94 34.72
N THR A 229 12.36 -2.52 33.74
CA THR A 229 11.01 -3.05 33.51
C THR A 229 11.04 -4.38 32.74
N VAL A 230 12.12 -4.66 32.00
CA VAL A 230 12.31 -5.92 31.26
C VAL A 230 12.32 -7.11 32.23
N GLY A 231 11.47 -8.11 31.98
CA GLY A 231 11.38 -9.30 32.84
C GLY A 231 12.71 -10.03 33.02
N LEU A 232 13.53 -10.08 31.94
CA LEU A 232 14.86 -10.67 31.97
C LEU A 232 15.84 -9.87 32.87
N PHE A 233 15.75 -8.54 32.91
CA PHE A 233 16.51 -7.73 33.86
C PHE A 233 16.20 -8.16 35.29
N LYS A 234 14.91 -8.25 35.65
CA LYS A 234 14.48 -8.59 37.01
C LYS A 234 14.97 -9.99 37.42
N ARG A 235 14.82 -10.98 36.53
CA ARG A 235 15.32 -12.34 36.77
C ARG A 235 16.84 -12.37 36.97
N LEU A 236 17.59 -11.75 36.06
CA LEU A 236 19.05 -11.72 36.14
C LEU A 236 19.56 -10.90 37.33
N ALA A 237 18.87 -9.82 37.71
CA ALA A 237 19.20 -9.04 38.90
C ALA A 237 19.05 -9.87 40.16
N ILE A 238 18.00 -10.69 40.26
CA ILE A 238 17.79 -11.59 41.40
C ILE A 238 18.87 -12.68 41.43
N LYS A 239 19.14 -13.33 40.29
CA LYS A 239 20.14 -14.39 40.20
C LYS A 239 21.56 -13.85 40.49
N ALA A 240 21.94 -12.74 39.86
CA ALA A 240 23.29 -12.18 39.96
C ALA A 240 23.53 -11.38 41.24
N LEU A 241 22.59 -10.53 41.66
CA LEU A 241 22.81 -9.60 42.78
C LEU A 241 22.34 -10.15 44.13
N LEU A 242 21.27 -10.96 44.14
CA LEU A 242 20.71 -11.56 45.36
C LEU A 242 21.14 -13.03 45.57
N GLN A 243 21.94 -13.59 44.66
CA GLN A 243 22.47 -14.98 44.72
C GLN A 243 21.39 -16.07 44.79
N LYS A 244 20.17 -15.78 44.33
CA LYS A 244 19.08 -16.76 44.21
C LYS A 244 19.12 -17.39 42.81
N ILE A 245 20.07 -18.31 42.59
CA ILE A 245 20.47 -18.82 41.28
C ILE A 245 19.29 -19.49 40.53
N ASP A 246 18.39 -20.16 41.26
CA ASP A 246 17.25 -20.90 40.70
C ASP A 246 15.98 -20.06 40.52
N ASN A 247 16.04 -18.73 40.72
CA ASN A 247 14.85 -17.90 40.66
C ASN A 247 14.41 -17.59 39.21
N GLU A 248 13.30 -18.20 38.78
CA GLU A 248 12.64 -17.93 37.48
C GLU A 248 11.51 -16.90 37.54
N LYS A 249 11.10 -16.47 38.74
CA LYS A 249 9.98 -15.53 38.94
C LYS A 249 10.44 -14.08 38.87
N GLY A 250 9.70 -13.23 38.15
CA GLY A 250 10.02 -11.81 37.93
C GLY A 250 9.17 -10.81 38.73
N ASN A 251 8.24 -11.30 39.55
CA ASN A 251 7.03 -10.59 39.99
C ASN A 251 7.05 -10.12 41.46
N ASN A 252 8.05 -10.49 42.28
CA ASN A 252 7.96 -10.30 43.74
C ASN A 252 9.06 -9.37 44.32
N THR A 253 9.69 -8.51 43.52
CA THR A 253 11.05 -8.02 43.84
C THR A 253 11.33 -6.52 43.68
N SER A 254 10.36 -5.69 43.33
CA SER A 254 10.55 -4.22 43.41
C SER A 254 10.94 -3.79 44.83
N ASP A 255 10.32 -4.38 45.86
CA ASP A 255 10.65 -4.09 47.26
C ASP A 255 11.94 -4.80 47.74
N GLN A 256 12.24 -6.00 47.24
CA GLN A 256 13.47 -6.73 47.63
C GLN A 256 14.75 -6.14 47.02
N LEU A 257 14.69 -5.60 45.79
CA LEU A 257 15.81 -4.90 45.16
C LEU A 257 16.00 -3.49 45.76
N ARG A 258 14.91 -2.82 46.13
CA ARG A 258 14.92 -1.49 46.75
C ARG A 258 15.47 -1.50 48.19
N ASN A 259 15.30 -2.60 48.92
CA ASN A 259 15.81 -2.78 50.29
C ASN A 259 17.16 -3.51 50.37
N SER A 260 17.79 -3.85 49.25
CA SER A 260 19.10 -4.53 49.27
C SER A 260 20.24 -3.51 49.47
N PRO A 261 21.11 -3.66 50.50
CA PRO A 261 22.18 -2.70 50.82
C PRO A 261 23.15 -2.42 49.65
N LYS A 262 23.28 -3.38 48.72
CA LYS A 262 24.15 -3.25 47.52
C LYS A 262 23.59 -2.31 46.45
N TYR A 263 22.28 -2.03 46.45
CA TYR A 263 21.65 -1.06 45.55
C TYR A 263 21.81 0.40 46.02
N PHE A 264 22.13 0.62 47.31
CA PHE A 264 22.21 1.95 47.91
C PHE A 264 23.44 2.77 47.45
N ILE A 265 24.51 2.09 46.99
CA ILE A 265 25.76 2.75 46.60
C ILE A 265 25.60 3.51 45.27
N ARG A 266 24.67 3.12 44.38
CA ARG A 266 24.45 3.82 43.10
C ARG A 266 23.50 5.03 43.19
N ARG A 267 22.50 5.00 44.09
CA ARG A 267 21.58 6.14 44.29
C ARG A 267 22.25 7.37 44.90
N ARG A 268 23.26 7.20 45.78
CA ARG A 268 24.03 8.35 46.32
C ARG A 268 24.92 9.01 45.26
N ARG A 269 25.50 8.26 44.32
CA ARG A 269 26.29 8.86 43.22
C ARG A 269 25.44 9.62 42.19
N GLN A 270 24.22 9.15 41.90
CA GLN A 270 23.31 9.88 41.00
C GLN A 270 22.75 11.17 41.63
N LYS A 271 22.47 11.20 42.94
CA LYS A 271 22.07 12.45 43.62
C LYS A 271 23.20 13.48 43.70
N LEU A 272 24.47 13.06 43.75
CA LEU A 272 25.61 13.99 43.77
C LEU A 272 25.90 14.60 42.38
N GLN A 273 25.56 13.92 41.29
CA GLN A 273 25.69 14.45 39.92
C GLN A 273 24.52 15.34 39.47
N GLN A 274 23.42 15.42 40.22
CA GLN A 274 22.33 16.38 39.97
C GLN A 274 22.39 17.64 40.85
N SER A 275 23.32 17.70 41.81
CA SER A 275 23.56 18.89 42.65
C SER A 275 24.87 19.62 42.32
N SER A 276 25.54 19.25 41.23
CA SER A 276 26.69 19.99 40.73
C SER A 276 26.64 20.06 39.20
N VAL A 277 26.18 21.24 38.73
CA VAL A 277 26.00 21.71 37.34
C VAL A 277 24.69 21.29 36.66
#